data_AF-A0A2D6QYD0-F1
#
_entry.id   AF-A0A2D6QYD0-F1
#
_cell.length_a   1.000
_cell.length_b   1.000
_cell.length_c   1.000
_cell.angle_alpha   90.00
_cell.angle_beta   90.00
_cell.angle_gamma   90.00
#
_symmetry.space_group_name_H-M   'P 1'
#
loop_
_entity.id
_entity.type
_entity.pdbx_description
1 polymer ?
#
loop_
_entity_poly.entity_id
_entity_poly.type
_entity_poly.pdbx_seq_one_letter_code
_entity_poly.pdbx_strand_id
1 'polypeptide(L)'
;MPIALAALLVLAQAGSTSLPAADVPAAALSAAVESMKASGVTDTPLRTIDAGGHHVGLAIVHRGTSAGVVAGTIHSEVTEVYTIVEGSGTLVTGGRLIDPQPRELTAQRRLVSGPGWTGRGMEGAVTRRVEQGDMVIIPVGTPHYFSDVTEPITYSVVRIDPGGGLTLK
;
A
#
# COMPACT_ATOMS: atom_id res chain seq x y z
N MET A 1 28.57 -53.51 6.34
CA MET A 1 28.94 -52.38 5.46
C MET A 1 27.80 -52.15 4.47
N PRO A 2 27.26 -50.93 4.25
CA PRO A 2 27.54 -49.64 4.87
C PRO A 2 26.31 -49.01 5.57
N ILE A 3 26.51 -48.49 6.78
CA ILE A 3 25.69 -47.43 7.38
C ILE A 3 26.58 -46.19 7.30
N ALA A 4 26.38 -45.31 6.31
CA ALA A 4 26.98 -43.97 6.30
C ALA A 4 26.48 -43.16 5.10
N LEU A 5 25.23 -42.67 5.12
CA LEU A 5 24.86 -41.52 4.28
C LEU A 5 23.62 -40.80 4.83
N ALA A 6 23.71 -40.25 6.04
CA ALA A 6 22.65 -39.37 6.57
C ALA A 6 23.22 -38.35 7.56
N ALA A 7 24.20 -37.54 7.13
CA ALA A 7 24.68 -36.43 7.93
C ALA A 7 25.28 -35.34 7.05
N LEU A 8 24.51 -34.76 6.13
CA LEU A 8 24.96 -33.55 5.42
C LEU A 8 23.78 -32.66 4.98
N LEU A 9 22.95 -32.20 5.92
CA LEU A 9 21.97 -31.14 5.61
C LEU A 9 21.61 -30.24 6.81
N VAL A 10 22.55 -29.97 7.72
CA VAL A 10 22.31 -29.05 8.86
C VAL A 10 23.43 -28.00 9.01
N LEU A 11 23.96 -27.47 7.90
CA LEU A 11 24.90 -26.33 7.96
C LEU A 11 24.43 -25.08 7.19
N ALA A 12 23.25 -25.10 6.55
CA ALA A 12 22.81 -23.96 5.75
C ALA A 12 22.29 -22.76 6.58
N GLN A 13 21.97 -22.93 7.87
CA GLN A 13 21.44 -21.83 8.70
C GLN A 13 22.50 -21.07 9.49
N ALA A 14 23.75 -21.55 9.55
CA ALA A 14 24.79 -20.96 10.41
C ALA A 14 25.44 -19.69 9.82
N GLY A 15 25.06 -19.26 8.61
CA GLY A 15 25.68 -18.13 7.90
C GLY A 15 24.75 -16.98 7.52
N SER A 16 23.43 -17.08 7.74
CA SER A 16 22.50 -16.01 7.39
C SER A 16 22.14 -15.19 8.63
N THR A 17 22.62 -13.95 8.72
CA THR A 17 22.06 -12.97 9.67
C THR A 17 20.63 -12.64 9.23
N SER A 18 19.63 -12.95 10.06
CA SER A 18 18.24 -12.59 9.77
C SER A 18 18.07 -11.07 9.73
N LEU A 19 17.30 -10.57 8.77
CA LEU A 19 16.87 -9.18 8.79
C LEU A 19 15.98 -8.92 10.01
N PRO A 20 16.12 -7.78 10.70
CA PRO A 20 15.29 -7.46 11.84
C PRO A 20 13.83 -7.23 11.41
N ALA A 21 12.89 -7.66 12.25
CA ALA A 21 11.50 -7.26 12.10
C ALA A 21 11.34 -5.76 12.34
N ALA A 22 10.26 -5.18 11.81
CA ALA A 22 9.88 -3.81 12.09
C ALA A 22 8.43 -3.75 12.54
N ASP A 23 8.21 -3.06 13.66
CA ASP A 23 6.91 -2.96 14.29
C ASP A 23 6.31 -1.58 14.09
N VAL A 24 4.99 -1.54 13.96
CA VAL A 24 4.20 -0.31 14.09
C VAL A 24 3.18 -0.55 15.22
N PRO A 25 3.38 0.05 16.41
CA PRO A 25 2.49 -0.19 17.53
C PRO A 25 1.12 0.46 17.31
N ALA A 26 0.08 -0.11 17.93
CA ALA A 26 -1.29 0.40 17.84
C ALA A 26 -1.43 1.89 18.24
N ALA A 27 -0.61 2.35 19.20
CA ALA A 27 -0.57 3.76 19.60
C ALA A 27 -0.12 4.69 18.47
N ALA A 28 0.85 4.26 17.65
CA ALA A 28 1.32 5.03 16.50
C ALA A 28 0.26 5.10 15.39
N LEU A 29 -0.45 3.99 15.15
CA LEU A 29 -1.60 3.97 14.22
C LEU A 29 -2.69 4.95 14.67
N SER A 30 -3.08 4.88 15.94
CA SER A 30 -4.14 5.74 16.49
C SER A 30 -3.74 7.22 16.43
N ALA A 31 -2.51 7.55 16.81
CA ALA A 31 -1.99 8.91 16.73
C ALA A 31 -1.94 9.44 15.28
N ALA A 32 -1.56 8.60 14.32
CA ALA A 32 -1.55 8.97 12.91
C ALA A 32 -2.96 9.28 12.42
N VAL A 33 -3.95 8.43 12.72
CA VAL A 33 -5.35 8.65 12.32
C VAL A 33 -5.92 9.94 12.92
N GLU A 34 -5.67 10.21 14.20
CA GLU A 34 -6.12 11.47 14.83
C GLU A 34 -5.47 12.70 14.18
N SER A 35 -4.16 12.63 13.87
CA SER A 35 -3.47 13.68 13.13
C SER A 35 -4.05 13.90 11.72
N MET A 36 -4.43 12.82 11.03
CA MET A 36 -5.02 12.87 9.69
C MET A 36 -6.40 13.53 9.72
N LYS A 37 -7.24 13.19 10.69
CA LYS A 37 -8.54 13.85 10.91
C LYS A 37 -8.39 15.35 11.17
N ALA A 38 -7.36 15.75 11.92
CA ALA A 38 -7.10 17.16 12.24
C ALA A 38 -6.50 17.96 11.06
N SER A 39 -5.63 17.34 10.27
CA SER A 39 -4.84 18.02 9.22
C SER A 39 -5.42 17.90 7.81
N GLY A 40 -6.34 16.95 7.57
CA GLY A 40 -6.84 16.63 6.24
C GLY A 40 -5.87 15.83 5.36
N VAL A 41 -4.68 15.46 5.89
CA VAL A 41 -3.78 14.52 5.21
C VAL A 41 -4.44 13.15 5.16
N THR A 42 -4.52 12.56 3.97
CA THR A 42 -5.24 11.30 3.79
C THR A 42 -4.37 10.07 3.84
N ASP A 43 -3.05 10.16 3.58
CA ASP A 43 -2.14 9.01 3.49
C ASP A 43 -0.87 9.27 4.31
N THR A 44 -0.66 8.46 5.35
CA THR A 44 0.47 8.59 6.28
C THR A 44 1.35 7.34 6.25
N PRO A 45 2.60 7.44 5.77
CA PRO A 45 3.57 6.35 5.84
C PRO A 45 4.12 6.22 7.25
N LEU A 46 4.11 5.01 7.80
CA LEU A 46 4.47 4.71 9.19
C LEU A 46 5.86 4.09 9.32
N ARG A 47 6.18 3.13 8.46
CA ARG A 47 7.46 2.42 8.45
C ARG A 47 7.77 1.94 7.04
N THR A 48 9.03 2.02 6.60
CA THR A 48 9.48 1.41 5.34
C THR A 48 10.86 0.81 5.55
N ILE A 49 11.00 -0.50 5.32
CA ILE A 49 12.26 -1.21 5.53
C ILE A 49 12.84 -1.74 4.22
N ASP A 50 14.15 -1.94 4.20
CA ASP A 50 14.80 -2.85 3.26
C ASP A 50 14.58 -4.29 3.75
N ALA A 51 13.80 -5.04 2.99
CA ALA A 51 13.43 -6.44 3.23
C ALA A 51 14.33 -7.41 2.44
N GLY A 52 15.58 -7.03 2.17
CA GLY A 52 16.57 -7.89 1.51
C GLY A 52 16.64 -7.61 0.01
N GLY A 53 16.81 -6.34 -0.36
CA GLY A 53 16.92 -5.88 -1.75
C GLY A 53 15.61 -5.41 -2.36
N HIS A 54 14.55 -5.27 -1.55
CA HIS A 54 13.28 -4.64 -1.92
C HIS A 54 12.71 -3.90 -0.72
N HIS A 55 11.85 -2.91 -0.96
CA HIS A 55 11.27 -2.14 0.14
C HIS A 55 9.86 -2.64 0.46
N VAL A 56 9.59 -2.77 1.76
CA VAL A 56 8.25 -3.05 2.29
C VAL A 56 7.83 -1.93 3.23
N GLY A 57 6.70 -1.31 2.92
CA GLY A 57 6.14 -0.19 3.66
C GLY A 57 4.84 -0.53 4.37
N LEU A 58 4.63 0.04 5.55
CA LEU A 58 3.37 0.07 6.28
C LEU A 58 2.87 1.51 6.35
N ALA A 59 1.60 1.70 6.02
CA ALA A 59 0.94 3.00 6.06
C ALA A 59 -0.50 2.87 6.55
N ILE A 60 -1.09 4.00 6.92
CA ILE A 60 -2.51 4.12 7.24
C ILE A 60 -3.09 5.26 6.42
N VAL A 61 -4.29 5.04 5.90
CA VAL A 61 -5.03 6.00 5.09
C VAL A 61 -6.39 6.26 5.75
N HIS A 62 -6.78 7.53 5.82
CA HIS A 62 -8.07 7.97 6.32
C HIS A 62 -8.67 8.92 5.30
N ARG A 63 -9.93 8.69 4.94
CA ARG A 63 -10.67 9.54 4.01
C ARG A 63 -11.98 9.95 4.66
N GLY A 64 -12.26 11.25 4.65
CA GLY A 64 -13.58 11.78 4.95
C GLY A 64 -14.59 11.45 3.84
N THR A 65 -15.82 11.89 4.03
CA THR A 65 -16.92 11.60 3.11
C THR A 65 -16.72 12.26 1.74
N SER A 66 -17.06 11.55 0.66
CA SER A 66 -17.06 12.07 -0.71
C SER A 66 -18.13 11.37 -1.53
N ALA A 67 -18.64 12.03 -2.57
CA ALA A 67 -19.63 11.44 -3.47
C ALA A 67 -19.36 11.84 -4.92
N GLY A 68 -19.57 10.91 -5.86
CA GLY A 68 -19.43 11.17 -7.29
C GLY A 68 -18.02 11.57 -7.72
N VAL A 69 -16.99 11.13 -7.00
CA VAL A 69 -15.59 11.36 -7.41
C VAL A 69 -15.37 10.63 -8.73
N VAL A 70 -14.69 11.31 -9.67
CA VAL A 70 -14.22 10.69 -10.92
C VAL A 70 -12.74 11.01 -11.05
N ALA A 71 -11.92 9.97 -10.96
CA ALA A 71 -10.47 10.08 -10.96
C ALA A 71 -9.82 8.77 -11.45
N GLY A 72 -8.51 8.69 -11.33
CA GLY A 72 -7.78 7.42 -11.37
C GLY A 72 -6.32 7.68 -11.06
N THR A 73 -5.74 6.90 -10.14
CA THR A 73 -4.32 6.96 -9.80
C THR A 73 -3.65 5.63 -10.09
N ILE A 74 -2.46 5.68 -10.70
CA ILE A 74 -1.57 4.53 -10.87
C ILE A 74 -0.30 4.75 -10.05
N HIS A 75 0.20 3.68 -9.44
CA HIS A 75 1.56 3.54 -8.92
C HIS A 75 2.34 2.67 -9.90
N SER A 76 3.48 3.14 -10.39
CA SER A 76 4.24 2.46 -11.46
C SER A 76 5.22 1.42 -10.93
N GLU A 77 5.53 1.44 -9.63
CA GLU A 77 6.54 0.57 -9.01
C GLU A 77 6.03 -0.17 -7.77
N VAL A 78 4.91 0.27 -7.19
CA VAL A 78 4.43 -0.21 -5.89
C VAL A 78 3.14 -0.99 -6.06
N THR A 79 3.11 -2.21 -5.51
CA THR A 79 1.88 -2.95 -5.24
C THR A 79 1.38 -2.58 -3.85
N GLU A 80 0.07 -2.38 -3.72
CA GLU A 80 -0.56 -2.07 -2.44
C GLU A 80 -1.47 -3.21 -2.00
N VAL A 81 -1.52 -3.49 -0.70
CA VAL A 81 -2.52 -4.35 -0.07
C VAL A 81 -3.27 -3.53 0.95
N TYR A 82 -4.57 -3.34 0.73
CA TYR A 82 -5.45 -2.64 1.65
C TYR A 82 -6.10 -3.63 2.60
N THR A 83 -6.19 -3.27 3.87
CA THR A 83 -7.12 -3.89 4.82
C THR A 83 -8.01 -2.79 5.37
N ILE A 84 -9.32 -2.90 5.16
CA ILE A 84 -10.28 -1.90 5.65
C ILE A 84 -10.45 -2.10 7.16
N VAL A 85 -10.07 -1.09 7.92
CA VAL A 85 -10.05 -1.14 9.39
C VAL A 85 -11.34 -0.59 9.97
N GLU A 86 -11.91 0.43 9.35
CA GLU A 86 -13.13 1.10 9.81
C GLU A 86 -13.85 1.71 8.61
N GLY A 87 -15.18 1.74 8.68
CA GLY A 87 -16.00 2.40 7.69
C GLY A 87 -15.97 1.68 6.36
N SER A 88 -16.19 2.45 5.30
CA SER A 88 -16.86 1.89 4.15
C SER A 88 -16.78 2.82 2.92
N GLY A 89 -16.56 2.26 1.72
CA GLY A 89 -16.53 3.05 0.50
C GLY A 89 -16.68 2.24 -0.78
N THR A 90 -16.94 2.92 -1.89
CA THR A 90 -17.02 2.33 -3.22
C THR A 90 -15.65 2.44 -3.89
N LEU A 91 -14.97 1.32 -4.03
CA LEU A 91 -13.65 1.21 -4.63
C LEU A 91 -13.77 0.88 -6.12
N VAL A 92 -13.04 1.63 -6.93
CA VAL A 92 -12.92 1.44 -8.37
C VAL A 92 -11.50 1.01 -8.69
N THR A 93 -11.32 -0.11 -9.41
CA THR A 93 -10.00 -0.68 -9.73
C THR A 93 -9.96 -1.23 -11.15
N GLY A 94 -8.79 -1.16 -11.80
CA GLY A 94 -8.52 -1.80 -13.09
C GLY A 94 -9.00 -1.00 -14.30
N GLY A 95 -8.94 -1.62 -15.48
CA GLY A 95 -9.15 -0.91 -16.73
C GLY A 95 -7.97 0.01 -17.07
N ARG A 96 -8.25 1.17 -17.66
CA ARG A 96 -7.23 2.16 -18.05
C ARG A 96 -7.64 3.59 -17.71
N LEU A 97 -6.65 4.43 -17.45
CA LEU A 97 -6.86 5.87 -17.25
C LEU A 97 -7.39 6.54 -18.52
N ILE A 98 -8.30 7.48 -18.34
CA ILE A 98 -8.70 8.44 -19.37
C ILE A 98 -7.81 9.66 -19.24
N ASP A 99 -7.17 10.07 -20.34
CA ASP A 99 -6.27 11.23 -20.40
C ASP A 99 -5.14 11.16 -19.34
N PRO A 100 -4.25 10.14 -19.44
CA PRO A 100 -3.23 9.91 -18.44
C PRO A 100 -2.16 11.01 -18.45
N GLN A 101 -1.85 11.53 -17.27
CA GLN A 101 -0.81 12.52 -17.04
C GLN A 101 0.18 11.99 -15.99
N PRO A 102 1.50 12.16 -16.19
CA PRO A 102 2.49 11.74 -15.21
C PRO A 102 2.34 12.57 -13.93
N ARG A 103 2.44 11.91 -12.77
CA ARG A 103 2.50 12.60 -11.48
C ARG A 103 3.95 12.98 -11.19
N GLU A 104 4.16 14.23 -10.80
CA GLU A 104 5.46 14.69 -10.31
C GLU A 104 5.92 13.84 -9.12
N LEU A 105 7.16 13.33 -9.17
CA LEU A 105 7.74 12.50 -8.13
C LEU A 105 8.35 13.35 -7.00
N THR A 106 7.49 13.80 -6.10
CA THR A 106 7.88 14.57 -4.91
C THR A 106 8.51 13.69 -3.83
N ALA A 107 9.20 14.32 -2.85
CA ALA A 107 9.69 13.62 -1.66
C ALA A 107 8.55 12.90 -0.91
N GLN A 108 7.38 13.54 -0.78
CA GLN A 108 6.21 12.90 -0.18
C GLN A 108 5.77 11.67 -0.96
N ARG A 109 5.72 11.73 -2.30
CA ARG A 109 5.36 10.57 -3.13
C ARG A 109 6.37 9.44 -3.01
N ARG A 110 7.66 9.72 -2.83
CA ARG A 110 8.65 8.68 -2.52
C ARG A 110 8.42 8.01 -1.17
N LEU A 111 7.72 8.65 -0.22
CA LEU A 111 7.36 7.99 1.04
C LEU A 111 6.09 7.13 0.92
N VAL A 112 5.16 7.50 0.04
CA VAL A 112 3.84 6.84 -0.02
C VAL A 112 3.63 5.96 -1.25
N SER A 113 3.98 6.39 -2.45
CA SER A 113 3.42 5.74 -3.65
C SER A 113 4.38 5.51 -4.80
N GLY A 114 5.59 6.06 -4.71
CA GLY A 114 6.52 6.10 -5.83
C GLY A 114 5.99 6.89 -7.04
N PRO A 115 6.64 6.74 -8.21
CA PRO A 115 6.21 7.34 -9.46
C PRO A 115 4.86 6.78 -9.93
N GLY A 116 4.19 7.52 -10.81
CA GLY A 116 2.91 7.08 -11.31
C GLY A 116 2.21 8.08 -12.19
N TRP A 117 0.94 7.80 -12.44
CA TRP A 117 0.08 8.57 -13.35
C TRP A 117 -1.23 8.92 -12.67
N THR A 118 -1.89 9.96 -13.16
CA THR A 118 -3.27 10.31 -12.84
C THR A 118 -4.08 10.40 -14.12
N GLY A 119 -5.38 10.18 -14.06
CA GLY A 119 -6.31 10.42 -15.16
C GLY A 119 -7.55 11.17 -14.69
N ARG A 120 -8.34 11.68 -15.64
CA ARG A 120 -9.63 12.34 -15.35
C ARG A 120 -10.79 11.35 -15.16
N GLY A 121 -10.49 10.05 -15.19
CA GLY A 121 -11.43 8.96 -15.05
C GLY A 121 -10.79 7.64 -15.45
N MET A 122 -11.59 6.58 -15.45
CA MET A 122 -11.17 5.23 -15.82
C MET A 122 -12.22 4.59 -16.74
N GLU A 123 -11.77 3.81 -17.72
CA GLU A 123 -12.64 3.00 -18.59
C GLU A 123 -12.31 1.51 -18.41
N GLY A 124 -13.34 0.67 -18.39
CA GLY A 124 -13.20 -0.79 -18.20
C GLY A 124 -12.84 -1.20 -16.77
N ALA A 125 -13.12 -0.33 -15.79
CA ALA A 125 -12.85 -0.60 -14.38
C ALA A 125 -13.95 -1.44 -13.73
N VAL A 126 -13.59 -2.14 -12.65
CA VAL A 126 -14.54 -2.83 -11.78
C VAL A 126 -14.83 -1.95 -10.57
N THR A 127 -16.10 -1.75 -10.29
CA THR A 127 -16.59 -0.99 -9.14
C THR A 127 -17.25 -1.92 -8.14
N ARG A 128 -16.87 -1.82 -6.87
CA ARG A 128 -17.49 -2.58 -5.79
C ARG A 128 -17.44 -1.82 -4.47
N ARG A 129 -18.37 -2.14 -3.58
CA ARG A 129 -18.35 -1.68 -2.21
C ARG A 129 -17.31 -2.48 -1.42
N VAL A 130 -16.50 -1.82 -0.59
CA VAL A 130 -15.57 -2.45 0.36
C VAL A 130 -15.81 -1.91 1.77
N GLU A 131 -15.86 -2.79 2.76
CA GLU A 131 -16.21 -2.47 4.15
C GLU A 131 -15.23 -3.08 5.15
N GLN A 132 -15.40 -2.74 6.43
CA GLN A 132 -14.53 -3.21 7.51
C GLN A 132 -14.31 -4.73 7.44
N GLY A 133 -13.03 -5.14 7.48
CA GLY A 133 -12.60 -6.53 7.37
C GLY A 133 -12.23 -6.97 5.95
N ASP A 134 -12.65 -6.23 4.92
CA ASP A 134 -12.25 -6.53 3.55
C ASP A 134 -10.75 -6.28 3.34
N MET A 135 -10.17 -7.11 2.46
CA MET A 135 -8.81 -6.96 1.99
C MET A 135 -8.76 -6.87 0.47
N VAL A 136 -7.89 -6.01 -0.06
CA VAL A 136 -7.74 -5.79 -1.50
C VAL A 136 -6.27 -5.74 -1.87
N ILE A 137 -5.87 -6.56 -2.84
CA ILE A 137 -4.55 -6.42 -3.48
C ILE A 137 -4.73 -5.56 -4.72
N ILE A 138 -3.94 -4.51 -4.84
CA ILE A 138 -3.87 -3.59 -5.98
C ILE A 138 -2.48 -3.72 -6.59
N PRO A 139 -2.33 -4.52 -7.66
CA PRO A 139 -1.04 -4.69 -8.32
C PRO A 139 -0.52 -3.37 -8.87
N VAL A 140 0.81 -3.26 -8.94
CA VAL A 140 1.50 -2.20 -9.67
C VAL A 140 0.90 -2.00 -11.07
N GLY A 141 0.76 -0.76 -11.50
CA GLY A 141 0.13 -0.42 -12.79
C GLY A 141 -1.40 -0.44 -12.79
N THR A 142 -2.06 -0.83 -11.70
CA THR A 142 -3.53 -0.87 -11.62
C THR A 142 -4.11 0.50 -11.25
N PRO A 143 -4.88 1.15 -12.14
CA PRO A 143 -5.55 2.39 -11.80
C PRO A 143 -6.62 2.13 -10.73
N HIS A 144 -6.69 3.00 -9.72
CA HIS A 144 -7.67 2.88 -8.66
C HIS A 144 -8.01 4.23 -8.01
N TYR A 145 -9.19 4.30 -7.40
CA TYR A 145 -9.67 5.40 -6.54
C TYR A 145 -10.95 4.98 -5.79
N PHE A 146 -11.39 5.78 -4.82
CA PHE A 146 -12.72 5.68 -4.23
C PHE A 146 -13.67 6.66 -4.91
N SER A 147 -14.75 6.16 -5.53
CA SER A 147 -15.77 7.03 -6.14
C SER A 147 -16.66 7.68 -5.09
N ASP A 148 -17.00 6.92 -4.05
CA ASP A 148 -17.89 7.33 -2.98
C ASP A 148 -17.36 6.83 -1.64
N VAL A 149 -17.39 7.70 -0.64
CA VAL A 149 -17.10 7.42 0.76
C VAL A 149 -18.29 7.98 1.53
N THR A 150 -19.27 7.13 1.81
CA THR A 150 -20.54 7.55 2.44
C THR A 150 -20.39 7.81 3.93
N GLU A 151 -19.47 7.09 4.57
CA GLU A 151 -19.00 7.29 5.94
C GLU A 151 -17.46 7.29 5.91
N PRO A 152 -16.77 8.04 6.80
CA PRO A 152 -15.32 8.06 6.81
C PRO A 152 -14.73 6.65 6.81
N ILE A 153 -13.73 6.41 5.97
CA ILE A 153 -13.09 5.11 5.83
C ILE A 153 -11.63 5.20 6.28
N THR A 154 -11.21 4.23 7.08
CA THR A 154 -9.81 4.07 7.51
C THR A 154 -9.32 2.69 7.07
N TYR A 155 -8.15 2.64 6.45
CA TYR A 155 -7.58 1.38 5.98
C TYR A 155 -6.06 1.38 6.09
N SER A 156 -5.49 0.24 6.44
CA SER A 156 -4.04 0.04 6.40
C SER A 156 -3.61 -0.30 4.98
N VAL A 157 -2.36 0.05 4.67
CA VAL A 157 -1.74 -0.24 3.38
C VAL A 157 -0.39 -0.91 3.62
N VAL A 158 -0.22 -2.11 3.08
CA VAL A 158 1.11 -2.72 2.89
C VAL A 158 1.57 -2.38 1.49
N ARG A 159 2.79 -1.86 1.38
CA ARG A 159 3.41 -1.42 0.12
C ARG A 159 4.57 -2.34 -0.19
N ILE A 160 4.53 -2.96 -1.34
CA ILE A 160 5.56 -3.89 -1.81
C ILE A 160 6.21 -3.24 -3.03
N ASP A 161 7.49 -2.91 -2.88
CA ASP A 161 8.28 -2.20 -3.87
C ASP A 161 9.56 -3.00 -4.20
N PRO A 162 9.51 -3.87 -5.22
CA PRO A 162 10.65 -4.66 -5.66
C PRO A 162 11.85 -3.82 -6.13
N GLY A 163 11.62 -2.57 -6.55
CA GLY A 163 12.65 -1.68 -7.10
C GLY A 163 13.37 -0.83 -6.05
N GLY A 164 12.84 -0.75 -4.82
CA GLY A 164 13.40 0.04 -3.73
C GLY A 164 13.32 1.56 -3.97
N GLY A 165 12.35 2.02 -4.75
CA GLY A 165 12.11 3.45 -5.03
C GLY A 165 11.47 4.23 -3.87
N LEU A 166 10.79 3.53 -2.95
CA LEU A 166 10.23 4.10 -1.73
C LEU A 166 11.35 4.50 -0.77
N THR A 167 11.18 5.63 -0.09
CA THR A 167 12.15 6.09 0.91
C THR A 167 12.00 5.29 2.21
N LEU A 168 13.12 4.76 2.71
CA LEU A 168 13.19 4.06 3.98
C LEU A 168 12.76 4.99 5.14
N LYS A 169 12.06 4.43 6.11
CA LYS A 169 11.49 5.15 7.26
C LYS A 169 11.50 4.27 8.48
#